data_AF-A0A920U9Z7-F1
#
_entry.id   AF-A0A920U9Z7-F1
#
_cell.length_a   1.000
_cell.length_b   1.000
_cell.length_c   1.000
_cell.angle_alpha   90.00
_cell.angle_beta   90.00
_cell.angle_gamma   90.00
#
_symmetry.space_group_name_H-M   'P 1'
#
loop_
_entity.id
_entity.type
_entity.pdbx_description
1 polymer ?
#
loop_
_entity_poly.entity_id
_entity_poly.type
_entity_poly.pdbx_seq_one_letter_code
_entity_poly.pdbx_strand_id
1 'polypeptide(L)'
;MSCRSRWAGLEQEGFGIVFFEAAAAGVPAVAGDSGGSAEAVVDGETGLVVRRPGDSLRVAEALGELIDDESRRLEMGRRARARGPG
;
A
#
# COMPACT_ATOMS: atom_id res chain seq x y z
N MET A 1 -3.93 -3.57 2.98
CA MET A 1 -3.90 -4.84 3.75
C MET A 1 -3.33 -4.54 5.12
N SER A 2 -4.03 -4.82 6.21
CA SER A 2 -3.50 -4.57 7.57
C SER A 2 -2.62 -5.76 7.97
N CYS A 3 -1.33 -5.68 7.66
CA CYS A 3 -0.39 -6.73 8.03
C CYS A 3 0.08 -6.54 9.48
N ARG A 4 0.25 -7.66 10.18
CA ARG A 4 0.50 -7.69 11.63
C ARG A 4 1.86 -8.34 11.84
N SER A 5 2.88 -7.53 12.11
CA SER A 5 4.26 -7.99 12.24
C SER A 5 4.43 -9.11 13.28
N ARG A 6 4.84 -10.28 12.82
CA ARG A 6 5.48 -11.35 13.61
C ARG A 6 6.97 -11.40 13.23
N TRP A 7 7.81 -11.90 14.12
CA TRP A 7 9.25 -12.08 13.90
C TRP A 7 10.01 -10.81 13.49
N ALA A 8 9.74 -9.67 14.14
CA ALA A 8 10.43 -8.40 13.89
C ALA A 8 10.43 -7.94 12.40
N GLY A 9 9.42 -8.33 11.62
CA GLY A 9 9.29 -7.97 10.20
C GLY A 9 9.93 -8.95 9.21
N LEU A 10 10.42 -10.11 9.67
CA LEU A 10 11.01 -11.17 8.84
C LEU A 10 9.99 -12.22 8.37
N GLU A 11 8.70 -11.93 8.51
CA GLU A 11 7.67 -12.81 7.99
C GLU A 11 7.65 -12.77 6.47
N GLN A 12 7.76 -13.96 5.86
CA GLN A 12 7.54 -14.17 4.44
C GLN A 12 6.03 -14.09 4.20
N GLU A 13 5.48 -12.88 4.27
CA GLU A 13 4.17 -12.59 3.70
C GLU A 13 4.27 -13.00 2.24
N GLY A 14 3.43 -13.96 1.83
CA GLY A 14 3.47 -14.52 0.49
C GLY A 14 3.57 -13.36 -0.48
N PHE A 15 4.72 -13.27 -1.17
CA PHE A 15 5.16 -12.19 -2.08
C PHE A 15 3.96 -11.32 -2.41
N GLY A 16 3.91 -10.06 -1.97
CA GLY A 16 2.75 -9.17 -2.06
C GLY A 16 2.18 -8.95 -3.46
N ILE A 17 1.76 -10.02 -4.13
CA ILE A 17 1.24 -10.13 -5.49
C ILE A 17 -0.03 -9.30 -5.57
N VAL A 18 -0.81 -9.23 -4.49
CA VAL A 18 -1.96 -8.35 -4.39
C VAL A 18 -1.60 -6.87 -4.61
N PHE A 19 -0.40 -6.42 -4.19
CA PHE A 19 0.05 -5.05 -4.46
C PHE A 19 0.43 -4.89 -5.94
N PHE A 20 1.01 -5.92 -6.56
CA PHE A 20 1.31 -5.91 -8.00
C PHE A 20 0.05 -6.02 -8.86
N GLU A 21 -0.95 -6.81 -8.47
CA GLU A 21 -2.26 -6.89 -9.12
C GLU A 21 -2.99 -5.56 -9.02
N ALA A 22 -2.98 -4.93 -7.83
CA ALA A 22 -3.51 -3.59 -7.64
C ALA A 22 -2.79 -2.57 -8.53
N ALA A 23 -1.46 -2.60 -8.56
CA ALA A 23 -0.66 -1.75 -9.44
C ALA A 23 -0.99 -1.98 -10.93
N ALA A 24 -1.07 -3.23 -11.39
CA ALA A 24 -1.46 -3.57 -12.75
C ALA A 24 -2.89 -3.10 -13.07
N ALA A 25 -3.80 -3.15 -12.10
CA ALA A 25 -5.15 -2.60 -12.20
C ALA A 25 -5.19 -1.06 -12.14
N GLY A 26 -4.07 -0.39 -11.86
CA GLY A 26 -4.00 1.06 -11.70
C GLY A 26 -4.69 1.54 -10.42
N VAL A 27 -4.69 0.70 -9.38
CA VAL A 27 -5.31 0.96 -8.08
C VAL A 27 -4.20 1.26 -7.07
N PRO A 28 -4.20 2.44 -6.43
CA PRO A 28 -3.26 2.72 -5.35
C PRO A 28 -3.58 1.87 -4.11
N ALA A 29 -2.54 1.42 -3.41
CA ALA A 29 -2.70 0.55 -2.25
C ALA A 29 -2.40 1.26 -0.93
N VAL A 30 -3.13 0.90 0.13
CA VAL A 30 -2.78 1.23 1.51
C VAL A 30 -2.13 0.02 2.17
N ALA A 31 -0.85 0.15 2.51
CA ALA A 31 -0.01 -0.91 3.08
C ALA A 31 0.38 -0.59 4.52
N GLY A 32 0.68 -1.62 5.32
CA GLY A 32 1.32 -1.43 6.62
C GLY A 32 2.85 -1.34 6.47
N ASP A 33 3.52 -0.74 7.45
CA ASP A 33 4.99 -0.69 7.56
C ASP A 33 5.59 -1.99 8.12
N SER A 34 5.15 -3.14 7.59
CA SER A 34 5.60 -4.46 8.00
C SER A 34 5.81 -5.37 6.79
N GLY A 35 6.87 -6.19 6.83
CA GLY A 35 7.20 -7.18 5.80
C GLY A 35 7.49 -6.57 4.43
N GLY A 36 7.32 -7.36 3.36
CA GLY A 36 7.54 -6.96 1.95
C GLY A 36 6.49 -5.98 1.39
N SER A 37 5.53 -5.57 2.23
CA SER A 37 4.46 -4.63 1.87
C SER A 37 4.98 -3.22 1.55
N ALA A 38 6.04 -2.78 2.26
CA ALA A 38 6.68 -1.49 2.04
C ALA A 38 7.56 -1.47 0.78
N GLU A 39 8.04 -2.63 0.30
CA GLU A 39 8.82 -2.72 -0.94
C GLU A 39 7.93 -2.59 -2.19
N ALA A 40 6.65 -2.98 -2.07
CA ALA A 40 5.68 -2.91 -3.16
C ALA A 40 4.95 -1.55 -3.27
N VAL A 41 4.90 -0.77 -2.18
CA VAL A 41 4.19 0.52 -2.13
C VAL A 41 5.15 1.65 -1.74
N VAL A 42 5.32 2.62 -2.63
CA VAL A 42 6.07 3.85 -2.36
C VAL A 42 5.10 4.86 -1.75
N ASP A 43 5.31 5.16 -0.47
CA ASP A 43 4.48 6.10 0.29
C ASP A 43 4.40 7.46 -0.40
N GLY A 44 3.18 7.95 -0.62
CA GLY A 44 2.91 9.22 -1.29
C GLY A 44 3.02 9.20 -2.82
N GLU A 45 3.59 8.16 -3.43
CA GLU A 45 3.78 8.09 -4.88
C GLU A 45 2.90 7.03 -5.57
N THR A 46 2.91 5.79 -5.07
CA THR A 46 2.13 4.68 -5.65
C THR A 46 1.01 4.20 -4.72
N GLY A 47 0.98 4.73 -3.50
CA GLY A 47 0.00 4.41 -2.47
C GLY A 47 0.37 5.09 -1.15
N LEU A 48 -0.13 4.57 -0.04
CA LEU A 48 0.12 5.10 1.30
C LEU A 48 0.60 3.99 2.23
N VAL A 49 1.57 4.30 3.09
CA VAL A 49 2.11 3.37 4.09
C VAL A 49 1.72 3.81 5.50
N VAL A 50 0.99 2.94 6.22
CA VAL A 50 0.53 3.16 7.58
C VAL A 50 1.48 2.48 8.57
N ARG A 51 2.22 3.27 9.35
CA ARG A 51 3.21 2.78 10.32
C ARG A 51 2.67 1.94 11.47
N ARG A 52 1.40 2.14 11.84
CA ARG A 52 0.72 1.37 12.90
C ARG A 52 -0.56 0.77 12.32
N PRO A 53 -0.48 -0.28 11.50
CA PRO A 53 -1.65 -0.84 10.81
C PRO A 53 -2.66 -1.49 11.76
N GLY A 54 -2.30 -1.73 13.03
CA GLY A 54 -3.24 -2.13 14.09
C GLY A 54 -4.11 -0.99 14.63
N ASP A 55 -3.79 0.26 14.30
CA ASP A 55 -4.59 1.44 14.61
C ASP A 55 -5.60 1.68 13.48
N SER A 56 -6.83 1.22 13.68
CA SER A 56 -7.89 1.32 12.69
C SER A 56 -8.22 2.76 12.26
N LEU A 57 -7.99 3.75 13.13
CA LEU A 57 -8.22 5.16 12.80
C LEU A 57 -7.22 5.64 11.74
N ARG A 58 -5.94 5.25 11.87
CA ARG A 58 -4.91 5.61 10.89
C ARG A 58 -5.13 4.97 9.53
N VAL A 59 -5.66 3.75 9.51
CA VAL A 59 -6.05 3.09 8.25
C VAL A 59 -7.23 3.81 7.62
N ALA A 60 -8.23 4.21 8.42
CA ALA A 60 -9.38 4.95 7.95
C ALA A 60 -9.00 6.34 7.40
N GLU A 61 -8.09 7.06 8.06
CA GLU A 61 -7.56 8.34 7.58
C GLU A 61 -6.87 8.20 6.21
N ALA A 62 -5.99 7.21 6.06
CA ALA A 62 -5.31 6.95 4.78
C ALA A 62 -6.29 6.55 3.66
N LEU A 63 -7.34 5.79 3.98
CA LEU A 63 -8.40 5.49 3.02
C LEU A 63 -9.19 6.75 2.66
N GLY A 64 -9.52 7.59 3.65
CA GLY A 64 -10.20 8.87 3.46
C GLY A 64 -9.43 9.79 2.51
N GLU A 65 -8.12 9.93 2.71
CA GLU A 65 -7.25 10.72 1.83
C GLU A 65 -7.34 10.29 0.36
N LEU A 66 -7.45 8.98 0.08
CA LEU A 66 -7.58 8.47 -1.28
C LEU A 66 -9.03 8.56 -1.80
N ILE A 67 -10.03 8.45 -0.94
CA ILE A 67 -11.44 8.54 -1.33
C ILE A 67 -11.80 9.99 -1.67
N ASP A 68 -11.36 10.94 -0.84
CA ASP A 68 -11.70 12.36 -0.93
C ASP A 68 -10.97 13.09 -2.05
N ASP A 69 -9.79 12.60 -2.47
CA ASP A 69 -9.01 13.16 -3.57
C ASP A 69 -8.88 12.17 -4.76
N GLU A 70 -9.85 12.25 -5.68
CA GLU A 70 -9.86 11.43 -6.89
C GLU A 70 -8.63 11.67 -7.78
N SER A 71 -8.17 12.90 -7.90
CA SER A 71 -7.04 13.23 -8.78
C SER A 71 -5.77 12.57 -8.30
N ARG A 72 -5.50 12.67 -6.99
CA ARG A 72 -4.38 12.02 -6.32
C ARG A 72 -4.49 10.50 -6.40
N ARG A 73 -5.68 9.93 -6.16
CA ARG A 73 -5.94 8.49 -6.29
C ARG A 73 -5.61 7.97 -7.68
N LEU A 74 -6.07 8.66 -8.73
CA LEU A 74 -5.79 8.28 -10.12
C LEU A 74 -4.32 8.46 -10.49
N GLU A 75 -3.67 9.52 -10.01
CA GLU A 75 -2.24 9.71 -10.24
C GLU A 75 -1.41 8.60 -9.61
N MET A 76 -1.64 8.29 -8.34
CA MET A 76 -0.95 7.20 -7.65
C MET A 76 -1.16 5.86 -8.35
N GLY A 77 -2.39 5.58 -8.79
CA GLY A 77 -2.72 4.39 -9.58
C GLY A 77 -1.93 4.30 -10.89
N ARG A 78 -1.80 5.42 -11.63
CA ARG A 78 -0.98 5.48 -12.85
C ARG A 78 0.50 5.23 -12.55
N ARG A 79 1.03 5.81 -11.48
CA ARG A 79 2.43 5.63 -11.05
C ARG A 79 2.70 4.18 -10.65
N ALA A 80 1.79 3.58 -9.89
CA ALA A 80 1.85 2.18 -9.51
C ALA A 80 1.92 1.27 -10.75
N ARG A 81 1.03 1.48 -11.73
CA ARG A 81 1.02 0.72 -12.98
C ARG A 81 2.31 0.89 -13.79
N ALA A 82 2.81 2.12 -13.90
CA ALA A 82 3.99 2.44 -14.70
C ALA A 82 5.30 1.84 -14.13
N ARG A 83 5.37 1.64 -12.81
CA ARG A 83 6.54 1.04 -12.14
C ARG A 83 6.72 -0.43 -12.51
N GLY A 84 5.62 -1.18 -12.64
CA GLY A 84 5.64 -2.62 -12.85
C GLY A 84 6.23 -3.41 -11.66
N PRO A 85 6.09 -4.74 -11.63
CA PRO A 85 6.85 -5.59 -10.71
C PRO A 85 8.34 -5.53 -11.09
N GLY A 86 9.20 -5.21 -10.13
CA GLY A 86 10.66 -5.25 -10.27
C GLY A 86 11.20 -6.66 -10.15
#